data_AF-A0AAU7CTA6-F1
#
_entry.id   AF-A0AAU7CTA6-F1
#
_cell.length_a   1.000
_cell.length_b   1.000
_cell.length_c   1.000
_cell.angle_alpha   90.00
_cell.angle_beta   90.00
_cell.angle_gamma   90.00
#
_symmetry.space_group_name_H-M   'P 1'
#
loop_
_entity.id
_entity.type
_entity.pdbx_description
1 polymer ?
#
loop_
_entity_poly.entity_id
_entity_poly.type
_entity_poly.pdbx_seq_one_letter_code
_entity_poly.pdbx_strand_id
1 'polypeptide(L)'
;MPQVWSGQEVLGLILGVTFAAILNLAMVARFIWTESFASGWPDFFAALAVCHWLSSLGYTLWWVWRCHPERHRAEIDHLFREATEYYLQGHWNEARRRYERILSMDETDADTFMQLGTLYVRVEQPALARRAFRQCLDLEGGAKWRWEIQQSLTRIGEGSTS
;
A
#
# COMPACT_ATOMS: atom_id res chain seq x y z
N MET A 1 -9.67 3.57 -4.83
CA MET A 1 -8.32 3.32 -5.38
C MET A 1 -8.15 1.84 -5.73
N PRO A 2 -8.70 1.34 -6.86
CA PRO A 2 -8.67 -0.09 -7.18
C PRO A 2 -7.55 -0.52 -8.14
N GLN A 3 -6.86 0.42 -8.79
CA GLN A 3 -6.05 0.11 -9.99
C GLN A 3 -4.61 -0.33 -9.71
N VAL A 4 -4.04 -0.03 -8.54
CA VAL A 4 -2.68 -0.50 -8.20
C VAL A 4 -2.71 -1.92 -7.65
N TRP A 5 -3.81 -2.32 -7.00
CA TRP A 5 -3.97 -3.66 -6.43
C TRP A 5 -4.33 -4.72 -7.49
N SER A 6 -5.08 -4.35 -8.53
CA SER A 6 -5.45 -5.27 -9.62
C SER A 6 -4.27 -5.74 -10.47
N GLY A 7 -3.20 -4.94 -10.57
CA GLY A 7 -1.98 -5.34 -11.28
C GLY A 7 -1.25 -6.52 -10.61
N GLN A 8 -1.34 -6.63 -9.27
CA GLN A 8 -0.63 -7.64 -8.49
C GLN A 8 -1.31 -9.01 -8.52
N GLU A 9 -2.63 -9.04 -8.45
CA GLU A 9 -3.41 -10.28 -8.59
C GLU A 9 -3.31 -10.85 -10.00
N VAL A 10 -3.34 -9.98 -11.03
CA VAL A 10 -3.22 -10.39 -12.44
C VAL A 10 -1.85 -10.99 -12.73
N LEU A 11 -0.77 -10.44 -12.15
CA LEU A 11 0.58 -11.02 -12.28
C LEU A 11 0.69 -12.40 -11.62
N GLY A 12 0.13 -12.56 -10.41
CA GLY A 12 0.09 -13.86 -9.74
C GLY A 12 -0.73 -14.90 -10.52
N LEU A 13 -1.87 -14.47 -11.09
CA LEU A 13 -2.74 -15.31 -11.89
C LEU A 13 -2.08 -15.73 -13.21
N ILE A 14 -1.42 -14.79 -13.91
CA ILE A 14 -0.64 -15.08 -15.12
C ILE A 14 0.50 -16.06 -14.81
N LEU A 15 1.23 -15.85 -13.71
CA LEU A 15 2.32 -16.75 -13.30
C LEU A 15 1.79 -18.17 -13.00
N GLY A 16 0.66 -18.28 -12.31
CA GLY A 16 0.00 -19.55 -11.99
C GLY A 16 -0.50 -20.29 -13.23
N VAL A 17 -1.15 -19.59 -14.18
CA VAL A 17 -1.61 -20.16 -15.45
C VAL A 17 -0.43 -20.66 -16.29
N THR A 18 0.64 -19.88 -16.35
CA THR A 18 1.84 -20.24 -17.11
C THR A 18 2.53 -21.46 -16.50
N PHE A 19 2.59 -21.55 -15.16
CA PHE A 19 3.08 -22.72 -14.44
C PHE A 19 2.25 -23.98 -14.75
N ALA A 20 0.92 -23.90 -14.67
CA ALA A 20 0.04 -25.03 -14.94
C ALA A 20 0.18 -25.53 -16.38
N ALA A 21 0.34 -24.62 -17.35
CA ALA A 21 0.55 -24.98 -18.75
C ALA A 21 1.89 -25.71 -18.97
N ILE A 22 2.99 -25.24 -18.36
CA ILE A 22 4.32 -25.85 -18.47
C ILE A 22 4.34 -27.22 -17.78
N LEU A 23 3.76 -27.34 -16.59
CA LEU A 23 3.68 -28.60 -15.85
C LEU A 23 2.89 -29.66 -16.65
N ASN A 24 1.73 -29.26 -17.18
CA ASN A 24 0.88 -30.14 -17.96
C ASN A 24 1.58 -30.59 -19.25
N LEU A 25 2.26 -29.67 -19.95
CA LEU A 25 3.06 -29.98 -21.13
C LEU A 25 4.21 -30.96 -20.82
N ALA A 26 4.91 -30.76 -19.70
CA ALA A 26 5.98 -31.66 -19.25
C ALA A 26 5.44 -33.05 -18.88
N MET A 27 4.26 -33.12 -18.26
CA MET A 27 3.62 -34.38 -17.92
C MET A 27 3.20 -35.16 -19.18
N VAL A 28 2.63 -34.46 -20.18
CA VAL A 28 2.30 -35.05 -21.49
C VAL A 28 3.56 -35.50 -22.23
N ALA A 29 4.61 -34.68 -22.27
CA ALA A 29 5.88 -35.05 -22.91
C ALA A 29 6.53 -36.27 -22.24
N ARG A 30 6.43 -36.38 -20.91
CA ARG A 30 7.01 -37.48 -20.12
C ARG A 30 6.23 -38.79 -20.25
N PHE A 31 4.90 -38.74 -20.36
CA PHE A 31 4.04 -39.93 -20.27
C PHE A 31 3.35 -40.34 -21.58
N ILE A 32 3.06 -39.39 -22.48
CA ILE A 32 2.31 -39.63 -23.72
C ILE A 32 3.25 -39.75 -24.94
N TRP A 33 4.36 -39.02 -24.96
CA TRP A 33 5.31 -38.95 -26.09
C TRP A 33 6.68 -39.53 -25.72
N THR A 34 6.67 -40.73 -25.16
CA THR A 34 7.88 -41.45 -24.72
C THR A 34 8.72 -42.01 -25.87
N GLU A 35 8.15 -42.23 -27.05
CA GLU A 35 8.85 -42.82 -28.22
C GLU A 35 9.32 -41.79 -29.27
N SER A 36 8.91 -40.52 -29.15
CA SER A 36 9.18 -39.49 -30.15
C SER A 36 10.44 -38.65 -29.89
N PHE A 37 11.06 -38.74 -28.71
CA PHE A 37 12.25 -37.94 -28.36
C PHE A 37 13.42 -38.79 -27.89
N ALA A 38 14.61 -38.50 -28.40
CA ALA A 38 15.85 -39.16 -28.02
C ALA A 38 16.16 -39.00 -26.51
N SER A 39 16.82 -40.01 -25.94
CA SER A 39 17.05 -40.34 -24.51
C SER A 39 17.60 -39.24 -23.55
N GLY A 40 17.77 -37.98 -23.95
CA GLY A 40 18.32 -36.91 -23.09
C GLY A 40 17.51 -35.60 -23.06
N TRP A 41 16.50 -35.45 -23.92
CA TRP A 41 15.67 -34.25 -23.97
C TRP A 41 14.78 -34.03 -22.72
N PRO A 42 14.23 -35.07 -22.06
CA PRO A 42 13.42 -34.88 -20.86
C PRO A 42 14.19 -34.23 -19.71
N ASP A 43 15.45 -34.61 -19.52
CA ASP A 43 16.30 -34.08 -18.44
C ASP A 43 16.68 -32.61 -18.69
N PHE A 44 16.88 -32.23 -19.95
CA PHE A 44 17.11 -30.83 -20.35
C PHE A 44 15.91 -29.94 -20.03
N PHE A 45 14.69 -30.37 -20.37
CA PHE A 45 13.48 -29.61 -20.06
C PHE A 45 13.20 -29.55 -18.55
N ALA A 46 13.49 -30.63 -17.81
CA ALA A 46 13.39 -30.63 -16.36
C ALA A 46 14.38 -29.64 -15.71
N ALA A 47 15.64 -29.60 -16.17
CA ALA A 47 16.63 -28.65 -15.69
C ALA A 47 16.23 -27.19 -15.97
N LEU A 48 15.69 -26.90 -17.16
CA LEU A 48 15.21 -25.57 -17.53
C LEU A 48 14.02 -25.13 -16.66
N ALA A 49 13.11 -26.06 -16.34
CA ALA A 49 12.01 -25.80 -15.42
C ALA A 49 12.52 -25.46 -14.01
N VAL A 50 13.49 -26.20 -13.48
CA VAL A 50 14.10 -25.92 -12.16
C VAL A 50 14.79 -24.56 -12.14
N CYS A 51 15.53 -24.20 -13.19
CA CYS A 51 16.16 -22.88 -13.31
C CYS A 51 15.13 -21.74 -13.34
N HIS A 52 14.04 -21.90 -14.09
CA HIS A 52 12.94 -20.94 -14.11
C HIS A 52 12.28 -20.81 -12.72
N TRP A 53 12.09 -21.92 -12.00
CA TRP A 53 11.60 -21.93 -10.63
C TRP A 53 12.51 -21.20 -9.65
N LEU A 54 13.82 -21.45 -9.70
CA LEU A 54 14.79 -20.78 -8.82
C LEU A 54 14.90 -19.28 -9.14
N SER A 55 14.82 -18.90 -10.41
CA SER A 55 14.79 -17.49 -10.82
C SER A 55 13.51 -16.80 -10.37
N SER A 56 12.36 -17.47 -10.44
CA SER A 56 11.07 -16.96 -9.97
C SER A 56 11.02 -16.84 -8.44
N LEU A 57 11.53 -17.85 -7.73
CA LEU A 57 11.66 -17.83 -6.28
C LEU A 57 12.61 -16.71 -5.83
N GLY A 58 13.76 -16.59 -6.50
CA GLY A 58 14.73 -15.53 -6.26
C GLY A 58 14.15 -14.15 -6.55
N TYR A 59 13.39 -13.98 -7.63
CA TYR A 59 12.69 -12.74 -7.97
C TYR A 59 11.63 -12.40 -6.92
N THR A 60 10.84 -13.38 -6.48
CA THR A 60 9.81 -13.19 -5.45
C THR A 60 10.43 -12.86 -4.11
N LEU A 61 11.50 -13.56 -3.71
CA LEU A 61 12.23 -13.28 -2.47
C LEU A 61 12.92 -11.91 -2.53
N TRP A 62 13.57 -11.58 -3.66
CA TRP A 62 14.18 -10.28 -3.90
C TRP A 62 13.13 -9.16 -3.88
N TRP A 63 11.95 -9.39 -4.45
CA TRP A 63 10.84 -8.45 -4.47
C TRP A 63 10.22 -8.28 -3.07
N VAL A 64 9.99 -9.37 -2.32
CA VAL A 64 9.53 -9.31 -0.92
C VAL A 64 10.56 -8.62 -0.01
N TRP A 65 11.86 -8.82 -0.24
CA TRP A 65 12.92 -8.14 0.50
C TRP A 65 13.15 -6.68 0.08
N ARG A 66 12.91 -6.32 -1.18
CA ARG A 66 13.22 -4.99 -1.75
C ARG A 66 12.02 -4.07 -1.79
N CYS A 67 10.81 -4.59 -1.93
CA CYS A 67 9.54 -3.91 -1.72
C CYS A 67 9.04 -4.25 -0.32
N HIS A 68 9.71 -3.70 0.71
CA HIS A 68 9.34 -3.87 2.12
C HIS A 68 8.47 -2.68 2.57
N PRO A 69 7.12 -2.70 2.34
CA PRO A 69 6.21 -1.68 2.89
C PRO A 69 6.24 -1.65 4.43
N GLU A 70 6.71 -2.72 5.08
CA GLU A 70 6.87 -2.82 6.54
C GLU A 70 7.84 -1.79 7.14
N ARG A 71 8.95 -1.47 6.48
CA ARG A 71 9.91 -0.48 7.01
C ARG A 71 9.31 0.93 7.02
N HIS A 72 8.59 1.27 5.95
CA HIS A 72 7.89 2.55 5.88
C HIS A 72 6.73 2.61 6.88
N ARG A 73 6.02 1.50 7.10
CA ARG A 73 4.95 1.42 8.12
C ARG A 73 5.49 1.69 9.53
N ALA A 74 6.59 1.06 9.93
CA ALA A 74 7.18 1.28 11.25
C ALA A 74 7.68 2.73 11.45
N GLU A 75 8.25 3.34 10.40
CA GLU A 75 8.68 4.74 10.41
C GLU A 75 7.49 5.71 10.49
N ILE A 76 6.41 5.45 9.74
CA ILE A 76 5.16 6.20 9.80
C ILE A 76 4.55 6.11 11.21
N ASP A 77 4.46 4.91 11.79
CA ASP A 77 3.93 4.71 13.15
C ASP A 77 4.75 5.43 14.21
N HIS A 78 6.07 5.52 14.02
CA HIS A 78 6.96 6.27 14.90
C HIS A 78 6.70 7.78 14.78
N LEU A 79 6.68 8.30 13.54
CA LEU A 79 6.41 9.72 13.28
C LEU A 79 5.02 10.14 13.76
N PHE A 80 4.03 9.27 13.64
CA PHE A 80 2.66 9.55 14.08
C PHE A 80 2.59 9.70 15.60
N ARG A 81 3.30 8.82 16.33
CA ARG A 81 3.45 8.92 17.79
C ARG A 81 4.15 10.22 18.19
N GLU A 82 5.27 10.56 17.56
CA GLU A 82 5.96 11.83 17.81
C GLU A 82 5.05 13.03 17.51
N ALA A 83 4.33 13.02 16.39
CA ALA A 83 3.41 14.10 16.01
C ALA A 83 2.31 14.29 17.06
N THR A 84 1.77 13.18 17.57
CA THR A 84 0.76 13.17 18.62
C THR A 84 1.33 13.74 19.92
N GLU A 85 2.55 13.36 20.30
CA GLU A 85 3.22 13.88 21.49
C GLU A 85 3.46 15.39 21.40
N TYR A 86 4.00 15.88 20.27
CA TYR A 86 4.13 17.32 20.03
C TYR A 86 2.79 18.05 20.08
N TYR A 87 1.72 17.43 19.53
CA TYR A 87 0.38 18.00 19.59
C TYR A 87 -0.15 18.11 21.03
N LEU A 88 0.11 17.11 21.88
CA LEU A 88 -0.27 17.14 23.29
C LEU A 88 0.53 18.17 24.09
N GLN A 89 1.80 18.40 23.73
CA GLN A 89 2.65 19.43 24.32
C GLN A 89 2.32 20.85 23.84
N GLY A 90 1.44 21.01 22.84
CA GLY A 90 1.10 22.31 22.25
C GLY A 90 2.13 22.82 21.22
N HIS A 91 3.09 21.98 20.84
CA HIS A 91 4.08 22.26 19.80
C HIS A 91 3.46 22.03 18.40
N TRP A 92 2.59 22.96 17.99
CA TRP A 92 1.76 22.80 16.77
C TRP A 92 2.57 22.71 15.48
N ASN A 93 3.66 23.48 15.38
CA ASN A 93 4.48 23.52 14.16
C ASN A 93 5.26 22.22 13.98
N GLU A 94 5.78 21.67 15.08
CA GLU A 94 6.51 20.41 15.13
C GLU A 94 5.57 19.24 14.79
N ALA A 95 4.38 19.20 15.41
CA ALA A 95 3.37 18.20 15.10
C ALA A 95 2.97 18.24 13.61
N ARG A 96 2.72 19.44 13.07
CA ARG A 96 2.42 19.64 11.65
C ARG A 96 3.54 19.10 10.75
N ARG A 97 4.81 19.42 11.04
CA ARG A 97 5.96 18.94 10.24
C ARG A 97 6.04 17.42 10.22
N ARG A 98 5.74 16.75 11.34
CA ARG A 98 5.74 15.29 11.41
C ARG A 98 4.60 14.68 10.60
N TYR A 99 3.39 15.25 10.68
CA TYR A 99 2.28 14.82 9.83
C TYR A 99 2.55 15.04 8.34
N GLU A 100 3.11 16.19 7.95
CA GLU A 100 3.52 16.44 6.55
C GLU A 100 4.58 15.43 6.07
N ARG A 101 5.49 15.00 6.96
CA ARG A 101 6.47 13.96 6.65
C ARG A 101 5.81 12.60 6.42
N ILE A 102 4.82 12.24 7.22
CA ILE A 102 4.03 11.02 7.00
C ILE A 102 3.36 11.06 5.64
N LEU A 103 2.68 12.17 5.30
CA LEU A 103 2.04 12.33 4.00
C LEU A 103 3.02 12.30 2.82
N SER A 104 4.29 12.67 3.02
CA SER A 104 5.31 12.54 1.98
C SER A 104 5.76 11.09 1.72
N MET A 105 5.47 10.18 2.65
CA MET A 105 5.76 8.75 2.52
C MET A 105 4.53 7.94 2.15
N ASP A 106 3.37 8.32 2.68
CA ASP A 106 2.06 7.76 2.37
C ASP A 106 1.05 8.89 2.16
N GLU A 107 0.85 9.26 0.91
CA GLU A 107 -0.11 10.30 0.50
C GLU A 107 -1.58 9.85 0.69
N THR A 108 -1.81 8.58 1.03
CA THR A 108 -3.14 7.97 1.15
C THR A 108 -3.58 7.73 2.59
N ASP A 109 -2.78 8.17 3.56
CA ASP A 109 -3.10 8.01 4.98
C ASP A 109 -4.18 9.00 5.45
N ALA A 110 -5.42 8.50 5.50
CA ALA A 110 -6.57 9.25 5.96
C ALA A 110 -6.48 9.65 7.46
N ASP A 111 -5.84 8.83 8.30
CA ASP A 111 -5.71 9.12 9.73
C ASP A 111 -4.85 10.37 9.93
N THR A 112 -3.75 10.50 9.19
CA THR A 112 -2.91 11.70 9.21
C THR A 112 -3.63 12.95 8.73
N PHE A 113 -4.44 12.88 7.67
CA PHE A 113 -5.26 14.03 7.23
C PHE A 113 -6.28 14.46 8.29
N MET A 114 -6.90 13.50 8.99
CA MET A 114 -7.82 13.79 10.10
C MET A 114 -7.11 14.52 11.25
N GLN A 115 -5.89 14.08 11.62
CA GLN A 115 -5.11 14.75 12.66
C GLN A 115 -4.65 16.14 12.23
N LEU A 116 -4.22 16.33 10.98
CA LEU A 116 -3.88 17.65 10.43
C LEU A 116 -5.09 18.59 10.45
N GLY A 117 -6.27 18.12 10.04
CA GLY A 117 -7.51 18.89 10.12
C GLY A 117 -7.80 19.34 11.54
N THR A 118 -7.71 18.42 12.50
CA THR A 118 -7.90 18.71 13.94
C THR A 118 -6.89 19.72 14.47
N LEU A 119 -5.61 19.59 14.08
CA LEU A 119 -4.56 20.54 14.41
C LEU A 119 -4.87 21.94 13.87
N TYR A 120 -5.32 22.05 12.61
CA TYR A 120 -5.68 23.36 12.04
C TYR A 120 -6.91 23.98 12.69
N VAL A 121 -7.88 23.19 13.16
CA VAL A 121 -8.98 23.72 13.99
C VAL A 121 -8.44 24.35 15.26
N ARG A 122 -7.47 23.69 15.90
CA ARG A 122 -6.88 24.14 17.17
C ARG A 122 -6.01 25.39 17.04
N VAL A 123 -5.37 25.57 15.88
CA VAL A 123 -4.57 26.76 15.55
C VAL A 123 -5.45 27.87 14.91
N GLU A 124 -6.77 27.74 14.95
CA GLU A 124 -7.74 28.71 14.43
C GLU A 124 -7.54 29.02 12.93
N GLN A 125 -7.14 28.00 12.14
CA GLN A 125 -6.98 28.08 10.68
C GLN A 125 -8.08 27.27 9.97
N PRO A 126 -9.34 27.74 10.00
CA PRO A 126 -10.50 26.97 9.53
C PRO A 126 -10.46 26.65 8.03
N ALA A 127 -9.83 27.49 7.22
CA ALA A 127 -9.68 27.26 5.78
C ALA A 127 -8.81 26.03 5.48
N LEU A 128 -7.68 25.88 6.19
CA LEU A 128 -6.79 24.72 6.03
C LEU A 128 -7.41 23.47 6.64
N ALA A 129 -8.11 23.60 7.79
CA ALA A 129 -8.85 22.49 8.39
C ALA A 129 -9.88 21.89 7.41
N ARG A 130 -10.70 22.74 6.79
CA ARG A 130 -11.68 22.32 5.77
C ARG A 130 -11.04 21.58 4.60
N ARG A 131 -9.86 22.02 4.15
CA ARG A 131 -9.14 21.36 3.06
C ARG A 131 -8.63 19.98 3.47
N ALA A 132 -7.98 19.87 4.63
CA ALA A 132 -7.47 18.59 5.14
C ALA A 132 -8.60 17.58 5.38
N PHE A 133 -9.73 18.02 5.93
CA PHE A 133 -10.91 17.18 6.11
C PHE A 133 -11.53 16.67 4.80
N ARG A 134 -11.59 17.51 3.76
CA ARG A 134 -12.02 17.05 2.43
C ARG A 134 -11.08 15.99 1.87
N GLN A 135 -9.78 16.22 1.95
CA GLN A 135 -8.79 15.23 1.51
C GLN A 135 -8.93 13.92 2.28
N CYS A 136 -9.18 13.97 3.59
CA CYS A 136 -9.48 12.77 4.38
C CYS A 136 -10.71 12.03 3.82
N LEU A 137 -11.84 12.72 3.57
CA LEU A 137 -13.07 12.10 3.10
C LEU A 137 -12.98 11.49 1.69
N ASP A 138 -12.09 12.01 0.85
CA ASP A 138 -11.84 11.50 -0.50
C ASP A 138 -11.05 10.18 -0.50
N LEU A 139 -10.39 9.83 0.62
CA LEU A 139 -9.63 8.60 0.80
C LEU A 139 -10.50 7.46 1.34
N GLU A 140 -10.14 6.21 1.01
CA GLU A 140 -10.90 5.03 1.43
C GLU A 140 -10.98 4.89 2.96
N GLY A 141 -9.87 5.18 3.67
CA GLY A 141 -9.84 5.22 5.14
C GLY A 141 -10.65 6.35 5.77
N GLY A 142 -11.02 7.38 4.98
CA GLY A 142 -11.75 8.55 5.45
C GLY A 142 -13.20 8.29 5.85
N ALA A 143 -13.79 7.22 5.34
CA ALA A 143 -15.17 6.85 5.67
C ALA A 143 -15.38 6.66 7.18
N LYS A 144 -14.34 6.19 7.88
CA LYS A 144 -14.31 6.02 9.34
C LYS A 144 -14.53 7.35 10.07
N TRP A 145 -13.91 8.42 9.59
CA TRP A 145 -13.93 9.75 10.22
C TRP A 145 -15.07 10.65 9.75
N ARG A 146 -15.98 10.11 8.91
CA ARG A 146 -17.00 10.92 8.25
C ARG A 146 -17.87 11.69 9.24
N TRP A 147 -18.24 11.06 10.34
CA TRP A 147 -19.11 11.68 11.34
C TRP A 147 -18.38 12.78 12.12
N GLU A 148 -17.16 12.52 12.58
CA GLU A 148 -16.32 13.48 13.32
C GLU A 148 -15.96 14.69 12.46
N ILE A 149 -15.63 14.46 11.19
CA ILE A 149 -15.32 15.51 10.22
C ILE A 149 -16.55 16.38 9.99
N GLN A 150 -17.72 15.77 9.75
CA GLN A 150 -18.94 16.52 9.50
C GLN A 150 -19.30 17.42 10.68
N GLN A 151 -19.21 16.89 11.91
CA GLN A 151 -19.44 17.67 13.13
C GLN A 151 -18.46 18.84 13.24
N SER A 152 -17.18 18.61 12.96
CA SER A 152 -16.15 19.65 13.00
C SER A 152 -16.39 20.72 11.94
N LEU A 153 -16.78 20.33 10.73
CA LEU A 153 -17.10 21.26 9.63
C LEU A 153 -18.30 22.15 9.95
N THR A 154 -19.36 21.60 10.57
CA THR A 154 -20.53 22.37 11.00
C THR A 154 -20.13 23.46 12.00
N ARG A 155 -19.34 23.10 13.03
CA ARG A 155 -18.85 24.07 14.04
C ARG A 155 -18.02 25.20 13.41
N ILE A 156 -17.16 24.86 12.45
CA ILE A 156 -16.37 25.85 11.71
C ILE A 156 -17.28 26.75 10.84
N GLY A 157 -18.38 26.22 10.30
CA GLY A 157 -19.38 26.97 9.55
C GLY A 157 -20.05 28.06 10.39
N GLU A 158 -20.57 27.69 11.56
CA GLU A 158 -21.27 28.57 12.49
C GLU A 158 -20.38 29.71 13.02
N GLY A 159 -19.10 29.43 13.29
CA GLY A 159 -18.15 30.45 13.76
C GLY A 159 -17.74 31.48 12.70
N SER A 160 -18.00 31.23 11.41
CA SER A 160 -17.66 32.16 10.32
C SER A 160 -18.79 33.15 9.97
N THR A 161 -19.99 32.96 10.53
CA THR A 161 -21.17 33.81 10.30
C THR A 161 -21.48 34.76 11.45
N SER A 162 -20.60 34.85 12.44
CA SER A 162 -20.70 35.75 13.62
C SER A 162 -19.67 36.88 13.49
#